data_AF-A0A7C3T9X5-F1
#
_entry.id   AF-A0A7C3T9X5-F1
#
_cell.length_a   1.000
_cell.length_b   1.000
_cell.length_c   1.000
_cell.angle_alpha   90.00
_cell.angle_beta   90.00
_cell.angle_gamma   90.00
#
_symmetry.space_group_name_H-M   'P 1'
#
loop_
_entity.id
_entity.type
_entity.pdbx_description
1 polymer ?
#
loop_
_entity_poly.entity_id
_entity_poly.type
_entity_poly.pdbx_seq_one_letter_code
_entity_poly.pdbx_strand_id
1 'polypeptide(L)'
;MFETIDKLMLAGLGALSMTRQRAEEIFEEYVRRGQAVQEQRSGFVKDLLDTAEKTKAELNRLIAEQVDKAVGKLPVATKDDIKRIEEKLDQILKKM
;
A
#
# COMPACT_ATOMS: atom_id res chain seq x y z
N MET A 1 10.67 -39.20 14.62
CA MET A 1 11.72 -39.01 13.59
C MET A 1 11.70 -40.12 12.54
N PHE A 2 11.59 -41.41 12.91
CA PHE A 2 11.50 -42.52 11.95
C PHE A 2 10.25 -42.45 11.03
N GLU A 3 9.06 -42.11 11.54
CA GLU A 3 7.84 -41.98 10.71
C GLU A 3 7.94 -40.97 9.56
N THR A 4 8.71 -39.89 9.72
CA THR A 4 8.88 -38.87 8.67
C THR A 4 9.74 -39.42 7.53
N ILE A 5 10.74 -40.25 7.86
CA ILE A 5 11.59 -40.93 6.89
C ILE A 5 10.77 -41.97 6.12
N ASP A 6 9.95 -42.77 6.81
CA ASP A 6 9.09 -43.76 6.16
C ASP A 6 8.07 -43.10 5.21
N LYS A 7 7.48 -41.97 5.62
CA LYS A 7 6.59 -41.17 4.76
C LYS A 7 7.31 -40.57 3.56
N LEU A 8 8.53 -40.07 3.73
CA LEU A 8 9.34 -39.55 2.63
C LEU A 8 9.76 -40.66 1.65
N MET A 9 10.09 -41.85 2.15
CA MET A 9 10.39 -43.01 1.31
C MET A 9 9.15 -43.50 0.55
N LEU A 10 7.99 -43.60 1.22
CA LEU A 10 6.72 -43.97 0.57
C LEU A 10 6.29 -42.93 -0.47
N ALA A 11 6.46 -41.64 -0.17
CA ALA A 11 6.22 -40.57 -1.14
C ALA A 11 7.18 -40.65 -2.34
N GLY A 12 8.46 -40.97 -2.10
CA GLY A 12 9.45 -41.20 -3.15
C GLY A 12 9.11 -42.39 -4.03
N LEU A 13 8.69 -43.52 -3.46
CA LEU A 13 8.25 -44.70 -4.20
C LEU A 13 6.96 -44.44 -5.00
N GLY A 14 6.02 -43.68 -4.43
CA GLY A 14 4.82 -43.23 -5.12
C GLY A 14 5.11 -42.29 -6.29
N ALA A 15 6.09 -41.39 -6.13
CA ALA A 15 6.55 -40.49 -7.19
C ALA A 15 7.27 -41.24 -8.33
N LEU A 16 8.07 -42.26 -8.00
CA LEU A 16 8.72 -43.14 -9.00
C LEU A 16 7.72 -44.04 -9.74
N SER A 17 6.61 -44.39 -9.09
CA SER A 17 5.52 -45.18 -9.67
C SER A 17 4.49 -44.33 -10.42
N MET A 18 4.69 -43.01 -10.49
CA MET A 18 3.77 -42.10 -11.16
C MET A 18 3.83 -42.32 -12.67
N THR A 19 2.67 -42.58 -13.29
CA THR A 19 2.57 -42.73 -14.74
C THR A 19 2.54 -41.36 -15.42
N ARG A 20 2.95 -41.32 -16.69
CA ARG A 20 2.95 -40.11 -17.52
C ARG A 20 1.59 -39.41 -17.55
N GLN A 21 0.51 -40.18 -17.70
CA GLN A 21 -0.87 -39.66 -17.70
C GLN A 21 -1.21 -38.93 -16.40
N ARG A 22 -0.79 -39.46 -15.25
CA ARG A 22 -1.04 -38.83 -13.95
C ARG A 22 -0.22 -37.57 -13.75
N ALA A 23 1.01 -37.54 -14.28
CA ALA A 23 1.85 -36.35 -14.28
C ALA A 23 1.24 -35.22 -15.15
N GLU A 24 0.70 -35.58 -16.32
CA GLU A 24 0.04 -34.65 -17.24
C GLU A 24 -1.25 -34.06 -16.61
N GLU A 25 -2.09 -34.89 -15.97
CA GLU A 25 -3.28 -34.42 -15.23
C GLU A 25 -2.95 -33.42 -14.12
N ILE A 26 -1.92 -33.73 -13.32
CA ILE A 26 -1.47 -32.84 -12.23
C ILE A 26 -0.96 -31.53 -12.80
N PHE A 27 -0.14 -31.58 -13.86
CA PHE A 27 0.39 -30.39 -14.52
C PHE A 27 -0.74 -29.52 -15.08
N GLU A 28 -1.72 -30.10 -15.77
CA GLU A 28 -2.89 -29.36 -16.28
C GLU A 28 -3.73 -28.73 -15.17
N GLU A 29 -3.92 -29.43 -14.04
CA GLU A 29 -4.62 -28.89 -12.87
C GLU A 29 -3.90 -27.66 -12.31
N TYR A 30 -2.57 -27.71 -12.20
CA TYR A 30 -1.77 -26.56 -11.76
C TYR A 30 -1.78 -25.41 -12.76
N VAL A 31 -1.74 -25.68 -14.07
CA VAL A 31 -1.86 -24.65 -15.11
C VAL A 31 -3.22 -23.97 -15.06
N ARG A 32 -4.32 -24.72 -14.96
CA ARG A 32 -5.68 -24.16 -14.84
C ARG A 32 -5.84 -23.33 -13.58
N ARG A 33 -5.33 -23.80 -12.44
CA ARG A 33 -5.31 -23.02 -11.19
C ARG A 33 -4.48 -21.74 -11.32
N GLY A 34 -3.33 -21.80 -11.98
CA GLY A 34 -2.50 -20.64 -12.27
C GLY A 34 -3.18 -19.60 -13.16
N GLN A 35 -3.90 -20.04 -14.20
CA GLN A 35 -4.68 -19.18 -15.09
C GLN A 35 -5.87 -18.53 -14.36
N ALA A 36 -6.62 -19.28 -13.54
CA ALA A 36 -7.71 -18.73 -12.73
C ALA A 36 -7.21 -17.67 -11.72
N VAL A 37 -6.01 -17.87 -11.16
CA VAL A 37 -5.34 -16.87 -10.31
C VAL A 37 -4.87 -15.65 -11.10
N GLN A 38 -4.53 -15.82 -12.39
CA GLN A 38 -4.10 -14.72 -13.27
C GLN A 38 -5.26 -13.80 -13.66
N GLU A 39 -6.45 -14.33 -13.90
CA GLU A 39 -7.66 -13.52 -14.22
C GLU A 39 -8.13 -12.65 -13.04
N GLN A 40 -7.97 -13.10 -11.80
CA GLN A 40 -8.34 -12.33 -10.60
C GLN A 40 -7.29 -11.25 -10.20
N ARG A 41 -6.08 -11.29 -10.76
CA ARG A 41 -4.98 -10.36 -10.38
C ARG A 41 -5.20 -8.92 -10.83
N SER A 42 -5.95 -8.66 -11.91
CA SER A 42 -6.08 -7.30 -12.45
C SER A 42 -6.91 -6.38 -11.55
N GLY A 43 -8.04 -6.87 -11.03
CA GLY A 43 -8.90 -6.14 -10.09
C GLY A 43 -8.24 -5.95 -8.73
N PHE A 44 -7.70 -7.03 -8.16
CA PHE A 44 -7.07 -6.99 -6.82
C PHE A 44 -5.85 -6.05 -6.76
N VAL A 45 -4.98 -6.07 -7.77
CA VAL A 45 -3.83 -5.16 -7.82
C VAL A 45 -4.27 -3.71 -7.96
N LYS A 46 -5.29 -3.44 -8.77
CA LYS A 46 -5.86 -2.10 -8.93
C LYS A 46 -6.47 -1.59 -7.62
N ASP A 47 -7.26 -2.41 -6.94
CA ASP A 47 -7.88 -2.04 -5.66
C ASP A 47 -6.85 -1.76 -4.57
N LEU A 48 -5.74 -2.52 -4.55
CA LEU A 48 -4.62 -2.27 -3.64
C LEU A 48 -3.91 -0.95 -3.95
N LEU A 49 -3.66 -0.65 -5.22
CA LEU A 49 -3.02 0.61 -5.63
C LEU A 49 -3.92 1.80 -5.28
N ASP A 50 -5.22 1.72 -5.58
CA ASP A 50 -6.19 2.77 -5.26
C ASP A 50 -6.30 3.00 -3.74
N THR A 51 -6.23 1.92 -2.95
CA THR A 51 -6.22 2.00 -1.48
C THR A 51 -4.93 2.65 -0.96
N ALA A 52 -3.78 2.30 -1.53
CA ALA A 52 -2.49 2.88 -1.17
C ALA A 52 -2.44 4.38 -1.47
N GLU A 53 -2.96 4.81 -2.63
CA GLU A 53 -3.04 6.23 -2.99
C GLU A 53 -3.93 7.02 -2.03
N LYS A 54 -5.12 6.51 -1.69
CA LYS A 54 -6.01 7.15 -0.71
C LYS A 54 -5.36 7.27 0.66
N THR A 55 -4.73 6.20 1.13
CA THR A 55 -4.05 6.17 2.44
C THR A 55 -2.91 7.18 2.49
N LYS A 56 -2.12 7.29 1.41
CA LYS A 56 -1.05 8.28 1.29
C LYS A 56 -1.58 9.71 1.31
N ALA A 57 -2.68 9.98 0.61
CA ALA A 57 -3.30 11.31 0.58
C ALA A 57 -3.80 11.73 1.97
N GLU A 58 -4.45 10.81 2.69
CA GLU A 58 -4.95 11.06 4.05
C GLU A 58 -3.79 11.30 5.05
N LEU A 59 -2.73 10.49 4.96
CA LEU A 59 -1.53 10.69 5.78
C LEU A 59 -0.89 12.07 5.54
N ASN A 60 -0.74 12.47 4.27
CA ASN A 60 -0.20 13.79 3.94
C ASN A 60 -1.07 14.92 4.50
N ARG A 61 -2.40 14.78 4.47
CA ARG A 61 -3.34 15.75 5.04
C ARG A 61 -3.15 15.87 6.55
N LEU A 62 -3.05 14.74 7.26
CA LEU A 62 -2.83 14.71 8.70
C LEU A 62 -1.49 15.35 9.07
N ILE A 63 -0.42 15.04 8.34
CA ILE A 63 0.90 15.65 8.58
C ILE A 63 0.83 17.17 8.41
N ALA A 64 0.23 17.66 7.31
CA ALA A 64 0.08 19.09 7.07
C ALA A 64 -0.69 19.79 8.22
N GLU A 65 -1.81 19.22 8.67
CA GLU A 65 -2.57 19.76 9.79
C GLU A 65 -1.78 19.79 11.10
N GLN A 66 -0.96 18.77 11.37
CA GLN A 66 -0.13 18.75 12.59
C GLN A 66 0.99 19.79 12.52
N VAL A 67 1.61 19.95 11.34
CA VAL A 67 2.63 20.99 11.11
C VAL A 67 2.04 22.38 11.28
N ASP A 68 0.89 22.66 10.65
CA ASP A 68 0.22 23.96 10.78
C ASP A 68 -0.16 24.26 12.23
N LYS A 69 -0.66 23.27 12.97
CA LYS A 69 -0.96 23.40 14.40
C LYS A 69 0.30 23.65 15.24
N ALA A 70 1.42 23.01 14.91
CA ALA A 70 2.68 23.20 15.63
C ALA A 70 3.24 24.61 15.38
N VAL A 71 3.29 25.03 14.11
CA VAL A 71 3.77 26.36 13.72
C VAL A 71 2.86 27.46 14.29
N GLY A 72 1.54 27.28 14.26
CA GLY A 72 0.58 28.25 14.81
C GLY A 72 0.65 28.41 16.34
N LYS A 73 1.30 27.49 17.06
CA LYS A 73 1.55 27.60 18.51
C LYS A 73 2.86 28.32 18.83
N LEU A 74 3.75 28.49 17.85
CA LEU A 74 4.99 29.22 18.07
C LEU A 74 4.69 30.72 18.17
N PRO A 75 5.37 31.47 19.05
CA PRO A 75 5.21 32.91 19.18
C PRO A 75 5.94 33.64 18.03
N VAL A 76 5.58 33.34 16.79
CA VAL A 76 6.14 33.94 15.57
C VAL A 76 5.03 34.57 14.73
N ALA A 77 5.31 35.73 14.14
CA ALA A 77 4.37 36.38 13.24
C ALA A 77 4.30 35.61 11.91
N THR A 78 3.09 35.33 11.45
CA THR A 78 2.86 34.72 10.13
C THR A 78 2.95 35.76 9.02
N LYS A 79 3.07 35.32 7.77
CA LYS A 79 3.02 36.23 6.61
C LYS A 79 1.70 37.02 6.56
N ASP A 80 0.59 36.38 6.92
CA ASP A 80 -0.72 37.03 6.96
C ASP A 80 -0.80 38.08 8.07
N ASP A 81 -0.15 37.83 9.22
CA ASP A 81 -0.05 38.83 10.29
C ASP A 81 0.73 40.06 9.82
N ILE A 82 1.85 39.86 9.12
CA ILE A 82 2.67 40.95 8.56
C ILE A 82 1.86 41.74 7.53
N LYS A 83 1.23 41.06 6.58
CA LYS A 83 0.40 41.71 5.55
C LYS A 83 -0.73 42.53 6.16
N ARG A 84 -1.41 41.99 7.18
CA ARG A 84 -2.45 42.70 7.93
C ARG A 84 -1.91 43.95 8.64
N ILE A 85 -0.66 43.91 9.13
CA ILE A 85 0.00 45.06 9.74
C ILE A 85 0.36 46.11 8.69
N GLU A 86 0.90 45.70 7.54
CA GLU A 86 1.22 46.58 6.41
C GLU A 86 -0.03 47.33 5.92
N GLU A 87 -1.14 46.62 5.70
CA GLU A 87 -2.41 47.23 5.28
C GLU A 87 -2.93 48.26 6.29
N LYS A 88 -2.81 47.99 7.59
CA LYS A 88 -3.20 48.94 8.64
C LYS A 88 -2.28 50.16 8.65
N LEU A 89 -0.98 49.97 8.45
CA LEU A 89 0.00 51.05 8.40
C LEU A 89 -0.30 51.97 7.21
N ASP A 90 -0.55 51.40 6.03
CA ASP A 90 -0.92 52.15 4.83
C ASP A 90 -2.20 52.97 5.04
N GLN A 91 -3.21 52.41 5.71
CA GLN A 91 -4.44 53.13 6.02
C GLN A 91 -4.22 54.31 6.97
N ILE A 92 -3.34 54.16 7.95
CA ILE A 92 -2.98 55.24 8.88
C ILE A 92 -2.20 56.32 8.14
N LEU A 93 -1.18 55.93 7.36
CA LEU A 93 -0.36 56.85 6.58
C LEU A 93 -1.17 57.64 5.55
N LYS A 94 -2.22 57.05 4.96
CA LYS A 94 -3.15 57.75 4.05
C LYS A 94 -4.07 58.76 4.75
N LYS A 95 -4.23 58.68 6.06
CA LYS A 95 -5.08 59.58 6.86
C LYS A 95 -4.28 60.72 7.50
N MET A 96 -2.95 60.68 7.41
CA MET A 96 -2.04 61.76 7.80
C MET A 96 -1.81 62.70 6.60
#